data_AF-A0A8K0S935-F1
#
_entry.id   AF-A0A8K0S935-F1
#
_cell.length_a   1.000
_cell.length_b   1.000
_cell.length_c   1.000
_cell.angle_alpha   90.00
_cell.angle_beta   90.00
_cell.angle_gamma   90.00
#
_symmetry.space_group_name_H-M   'P 1'
#
loop_
_entity.id
_entity.type
_entity.pdbx_description
1 polymer ?
#
loop_
_entity_poly.entity_id
_entity_poly.type
_entity_poly.pdbx_seq_one_letter_code
_entity_poly.pdbx_strand_id
1 'polypeptide(L)'
;MTATRRSTRLSTISATKVESPAKPTSQSNGRKRKVASVHDEQQVPSTPPRKRAQGKPATPAAPPPMTPTPAAAGAFAEPISSTKKPRSATVTRLANPKLTNATLLSPESSRLVASRDIETVSPSKAPQVKITTDNLLKEACDHLIKVDARMKPLVENHHCRVFSPEGLAERIDPFEKLSSGIISQQVSGAAAKSIKAKFLTLFEEQPGVRFPHPSQVAAKSIEELRTAGLSQRKAEYIKGLAEKFASGELNAQMLHDASDEEVMEKLIAVRGLGKWSVEMFACFGLKRMDVFSLGDLGVQRGMAAFVGRDIAKLKSKGGKFKYMSEQDMTELSNKFSPYRSLFMWYMWRVEETDISTME
;
A
#
# COMPACT_ATOMS: atom_id res chain seq x y z
N MET A 1 31.51 -69.19 13.88
CA MET A 1 31.72 -70.18 12.80
C MET A 1 30.36 -70.64 12.28
N THR A 2 30.29 -71.04 11.00
CA THR A 2 29.17 -71.67 10.24
C THR A 2 27.92 -70.80 9.99
N ALA A 3 27.65 -70.28 8.77
CA ALA A 3 27.26 -70.86 7.46
C ALA A 3 25.74 -70.72 7.23
N THR A 4 25.22 -70.12 6.14
CA THR A 4 24.77 -70.75 4.86
C THR A 4 24.18 -69.61 3.98
N ARG A 5 24.59 -69.27 2.74
CA ARG A 5 24.51 -69.87 1.37
C ARG A 5 23.17 -69.68 0.58
N ARG A 6 23.34 -69.21 -0.69
CA ARG A 6 22.48 -69.21 -1.93
C ARG A 6 21.59 -67.97 -2.21
N SER A 7 21.83 -67.17 -3.27
CA SER A 7 21.73 -67.37 -4.76
C SER A 7 20.28 -67.25 -5.29
N THR A 8 19.88 -66.69 -6.45
CA THR A 8 20.45 -66.09 -7.69
C THR A 8 19.26 -65.82 -8.64
N ARG A 9 19.33 -64.81 -9.55
CA ARG A 9 19.02 -64.90 -11.02
C ARG A 9 19.10 -63.47 -11.61
N LEU A 10 20.09 -63.08 -12.40
CA LEU A 10 20.47 -63.42 -13.80
C LEU A 10 19.48 -62.97 -14.89
N SER A 11 19.98 -61.99 -15.64
CA SER A 11 19.58 -61.47 -16.94
C SER A 11 19.94 -62.42 -18.10
N THR A 12 19.24 -62.28 -19.23
CA THR A 12 19.57 -62.91 -20.51
C THR A 12 19.62 -61.87 -21.63
N ILE A 13 20.66 -61.98 -22.46
CA ILE A 13 21.00 -61.19 -23.65
C ILE A 13 20.92 -62.09 -24.89
N SER A 14 20.49 -61.55 -26.04
CA SER A 14 21.05 -61.78 -27.39
C SER A 14 20.32 -60.86 -28.39
N ALA A 15 20.97 -59.92 -29.11
CA ALA A 15 21.96 -60.06 -30.21
C ALA A 15 21.28 -60.61 -31.49
N THR A 16 21.46 -60.15 -32.74
CA THR A 16 22.31 -59.16 -33.45
C THR A 16 21.81 -59.10 -34.93
N LYS A 17 22.34 -58.16 -35.76
CA LYS A 17 22.74 -58.30 -37.21
C LYS A 17 22.17 -57.19 -38.15
N VAL A 18 22.92 -56.16 -38.61
CA VAL A 18 23.88 -55.95 -39.76
C VAL A 18 23.30 -55.04 -40.89
N GLU A 19 23.91 -53.86 -41.05
CA GLU A 19 24.50 -53.17 -42.23
C GLU A 19 23.78 -52.94 -43.60
N SER A 20 23.64 -51.63 -43.96
CA SER A 20 23.78 -50.92 -45.29
C SER A 20 22.86 -51.24 -46.51
N PRO A 21 22.81 -50.43 -47.61
CA PRO A 21 22.78 -48.96 -47.82
C PRO A 21 21.73 -48.46 -48.88
N ALA A 22 21.69 -47.13 -49.13
CA ALA A 22 21.31 -46.40 -50.36
C ALA A 22 19.84 -46.21 -50.84
N LYS A 23 19.53 -44.96 -51.23
CA LYS A 23 18.40 -44.46 -52.08
C LYS A 23 18.58 -44.87 -53.56
N PRO A 24 17.54 -44.77 -54.43
CA PRO A 24 17.46 -43.63 -55.39
C PRO A 24 16.01 -43.22 -55.83
N THR A 25 15.66 -41.91 -55.96
CA THR A 25 15.53 -41.04 -57.17
C THR A 25 14.18 -41.00 -57.91
N SER A 26 13.65 -39.79 -58.18
CA SER A 26 13.51 -39.20 -59.54
C SER A 26 13.17 -37.68 -59.43
N GLN A 27 14.02 -36.78 -59.97
CA GLN A 27 13.90 -36.03 -61.26
C GLN A 27 13.07 -34.71 -61.12
N SER A 28 13.41 -33.54 -61.70
CA SER A 28 14.42 -33.13 -62.69
C SER A 28 14.64 -31.59 -62.68
N ASN A 29 15.80 -31.16 -63.22
CA ASN A 29 16.14 -29.91 -63.97
C ASN A 29 15.87 -28.53 -63.31
N GLY A 30 16.80 -27.55 -63.21
CA GLY A 30 18.01 -27.18 -63.95
C GLY A 30 17.85 -25.69 -64.37
N ARG A 31 18.62 -24.69 -63.90
CA ARG A 31 19.93 -24.16 -64.39
C ARG A 31 20.21 -22.87 -63.56
N LYS A 32 21.37 -22.70 -62.89
CA LYS A 32 22.62 -22.01 -63.30
C LYS A 32 22.42 -20.62 -63.97
N ARG A 33 23.20 -19.54 -63.77
CA ARG A 33 24.35 -19.09 -62.93
C ARG A 33 24.84 -17.77 -63.59
N LYS A 34 25.23 -16.72 -62.86
CA LYS A 34 26.33 -15.74 -63.13
C LYS A 34 26.05 -14.38 -62.45
N VAL A 35 26.90 -13.92 -61.52
CA VAL A 35 28.11 -13.04 -61.64
C VAL A 35 27.77 -11.57 -61.33
N ALA A 36 28.63 -10.97 -60.51
CA ALA A 36 28.62 -9.61 -59.99
C ALA A 36 28.88 -8.53 -61.06
N SER A 37 28.37 -7.32 -60.81
CA SER A 37 29.01 -6.04 -61.17
C SER A 37 28.31 -4.84 -60.50
N VAL A 38 29.05 -3.74 -60.44
CA VAL A 38 28.99 -2.51 -59.62
C VAL A 38 28.09 -1.41 -60.26
N HIS A 39 27.80 -0.35 -59.48
CA HIS A 39 27.38 1.03 -59.88
C HIS A 39 25.91 1.21 -60.30
N ASP A 40 25.17 2.32 -60.09
CA ASP A 40 25.32 3.60 -59.39
C ASP A 40 23.91 4.21 -59.24
N GLU A 41 23.77 5.14 -58.29
CA GLU A 41 22.88 6.31 -58.17
C GLU A 41 21.50 6.52 -58.87
N GLN A 42 20.66 7.27 -58.10
CA GLN A 42 19.66 8.29 -58.49
C GLN A 42 18.14 7.99 -58.67
N GLN A 43 17.40 8.18 -57.56
CA GLN A 43 16.28 9.12 -57.30
C GLN A 43 15.05 9.36 -58.24
N VAL A 44 13.85 8.97 -57.72
CA VAL A 44 12.47 9.61 -57.66
C VAL A 44 11.73 10.10 -58.94
N PRO A 45 10.41 10.46 -58.93
CA PRO A 45 9.24 10.17 -58.05
C PRO A 45 7.89 9.87 -58.82
N SER A 46 6.81 9.42 -58.14
CA SER A 46 5.39 9.72 -58.54
C SER A 46 4.36 9.24 -57.48
N THR A 47 3.24 9.95 -57.32
CA THR A 47 2.21 9.86 -56.24
C THR A 47 0.79 9.52 -56.82
N PRO A 48 -0.32 9.47 -56.04
CA PRO A 48 -1.11 8.33 -55.51
C PRO A 48 -2.45 8.01 -56.28
N PRO A 49 -3.31 7.01 -55.91
CA PRO A 49 -4.37 7.22 -54.89
C PRO A 49 -4.91 5.98 -54.09
N ARG A 50 -5.37 6.30 -52.85
CA ARG A 50 -6.45 5.78 -51.96
C ARG A 50 -6.79 4.28 -51.71
N LYS A 51 -6.57 3.92 -50.43
CA LYS A 51 -7.47 3.32 -49.38
C LYS A 51 -8.15 1.95 -49.59
N ARG A 52 -7.78 1.00 -48.71
CA ARG A 52 -8.74 0.22 -47.88
C ARG A 52 -8.13 -0.13 -46.52
N ALA A 53 -8.92 0.00 -45.47
CA ALA A 53 -8.55 -0.06 -44.06
C ALA A 53 -8.18 -1.48 -43.59
N GLN A 54 -7.16 -1.59 -42.72
CA GLN A 54 -6.90 -2.77 -41.89
C GLN A 54 -6.76 -2.35 -40.42
N GLY A 55 -7.38 -3.15 -39.55
CA GLY A 55 -7.63 -2.86 -38.14
C GLY A 55 -6.39 -2.73 -37.27
N LYS A 56 -6.50 -1.89 -36.24
CA LYS A 56 -5.50 -1.71 -35.19
C LYS A 56 -5.29 -3.02 -34.40
N PRO A 57 -4.04 -3.38 -34.06
CA PRO A 57 -3.79 -4.35 -33.00
C PRO A 57 -4.20 -3.75 -31.65
N ALA A 58 -4.80 -4.59 -30.79
CA ALA A 58 -5.21 -4.26 -29.44
C ALA A 58 -4.02 -3.78 -28.59
N THR A 59 -4.25 -2.73 -27.81
CA THR A 59 -3.33 -2.17 -26.82
C THR A 59 -2.94 -3.25 -25.80
N PRO A 60 -1.66 -3.38 -25.40
CA PRO A 60 -1.31 -4.26 -24.29
C PRO A 60 -1.96 -3.71 -23.01
N ALA A 61 -2.66 -4.58 -22.27
CA ALA A 61 -3.20 -4.28 -20.96
C ALA A 61 -2.09 -3.72 -20.06
N ALA A 62 -2.41 -2.64 -19.35
CA ALA A 62 -1.50 -2.04 -18.37
C ALA A 62 -1.10 -3.10 -17.33
N PRO A 63 0.19 -3.15 -16.92
CA PRO A 63 0.61 -4.04 -15.85
C PRO A 63 -0.15 -3.68 -14.55
N PRO A 64 -0.45 -4.67 -13.68
CA PRO A 64 -1.13 -4.41 -12.42
C PRO A 64 -0.31 -3.42 -11.57
N PRO A 65 -0.96 -2.56 -10.77
CA PRO A 65 -0.26 -1.55 -10.00
C PRO A 65 0.73 -2.22 -9.05
N MET A 66 2.00 -1.84 -9.15
CA MET A 66 3.01 -2.24 -8.17
C MET A 66 2.61 -1.67 -6.81
N THR A 67 2.54 -2.54 -5.81
CA THR A 67 2.34 -2.16 -4.41
C THR A 67 3.38 -1.10 -4.05
N PRO A 68 3.00 0.04 -3.44
CA PRO A 68 3.99 1.05 -3.11
C PRO A 68 4.96 0.50 -2.05
N THR A 69 6.25 0.45 -2.41
CA THR A 69 7.37 0.32 -1.47
C THR A 69 7.34 1.49 -0.46
N PRO A 70 7.90 1.38 0.77
CA PRO A 70 7.71 2.33 1.88
C PRO A 70 7.92 3.82 1.59
N ALA A 71 8.58 4.18 0.49
CA ALA A 71 8.73 5.56 0.03
C ALA A 71 7.39 6.31 -0.18
N ALA A 72 6.31 5.61 -0.54
CA ALA A 72 4.97 6.20 -0.67
C ALA A 72 4.26 6.44 0.68
N ALA A 73 4.78 5.91 1.79
CA ALA A 73 4.15 6.01 3.09
C ALA A 73 4.42 7.35 3.80
N GLY A 74 5.57 8.01 3.49
CA GLY A 74 5.98 9.32 4.05
C GLY A 74 5.06 10.51 3.72
N ALA A 75 4.01 10.25 2.98
CA ALA A 75 2.87 11.12 2.76
C ALA A 75 2.06 11.46 4.00
N PHE A 76 1.86 10.50 4.89
CA PHE A 76 0.95 10.68 6.00
C PHE A 76 1.66 11.29 7.22
N ALA A 77 2.98 11.41 7.19
CA ALA A 77 3.82 11.93 8.27
C ALA A 77 4.73 13.04 7.74
N GLU A 78 4.30 14.31 7.84
CA GLU A 78 5.26 15.41 7.70
C GLU A 78 6.08 15.57 8.99
N PRO A 79 7.41 15.74 8.91
CA PRO A 79 8.22 16.11 10.06
C PRO A 79 8.01 17.60 10.35
N ILE A 80 7.37 17.88 11.47
CA ILE A 80 7.22 19.21 12.04
C ILE A 80 8.61 19.69 12.45
N SER A 81 9.01 20.88 11.96
CA SER A 81 10.12 21.66 12.50
C SER A 81 10.04 21.68 14.03
N SER A 82 11.18 21.65 14.72
CA SER A 82 11.33 21.52 16.19
C SER A 82 10.83 22.73 17.00
N THR A 83 9.74 23.37 16.60
CA THR A 83 8.95 24.21 17.49
C THR A 83 8.03 23.29 18.29
N LYS A 84 8.22 23.22 19.61
CA LYS A 84 7.36 22.49 20.54
C LYS A 84 5.90 22.90 20.29
N LYS A 85 5.14 22.11 19.51
CA LYS A 85 3.68 22.27 19.43
C LYS A 85 3.14 22.12 20.86
N PRO A 86 2.17 22.96 21.28
CA PRO A 86 1.52 22.76 22.55
C PRO A 86 0.95 21.34 22.57
N ARG A 87 1.28 20.57 23.61
CA ARG A 87 0.72 19.23 23.82
C ARG A 87 -0.79 19.37 23.76
N SER A 88 -1.43 18.77 22.75
CA SER A 88 -2.89 18.63 22.76
C SER A 88 -3.22 17.92 24.06
N ALA A 89 -4.02 18.55 24.92
CA ALA A 89 -4.38 17.94 26.19
C ALA A 89 -5.05 16.59 25.91
N THR A 90 -4.53 15.52 26.51
CA THR A 90 -5.09 14.17 26.36
C THR A 90 -6.45 14.16 27.04
N VAL A 91 -7.53 14.23 26.25
CA VAL A 91 -8.90 14.10 26.76
C VAL A 91 -9.28 12.63 26.69
N THR A 92 -9.59 12.04 27.84
CA THR A 92 -10.00 10.65 27.96
C THR A 92 -11.38 10.45 27.34
N ARG A 93 -11.44 9.71 26.23
CA ARG A 93 -12.68 9.41 25.50
C ARG A 93 -12.92 7.91 25.41
N LEU A 94 -14.16 7.53 25.15
CA LEU A 94 -14.47 6.14 24.81
C LEU A 94 -13.73 5.77 23.51
N ALA A 95 -13.09 4.60 23.52
CA ALA A 95 -12.40 4.06 22.36
C ALA A 95 -13.13 2.84 21.82
N ASN A 96 -13.10 2.67 20.50
CA ASN A 96 -13.65 1.51 19.82
C ASN A 96 -12.62 0.99 18.80
N PRO A 97 -12.11 -0.24 18.96
CA PRO A 97 -11.11 -0.79 18.04
C PRO A 97 -11.56 -0.86 16.57
N LYS A 98 -12.88 -0.94 16.31
CA LYS A 98 -13.47 -1.06 14.97
C LYS A 98 -13.89 0.28 14.35
N LEU A 99 -13.84 1.38 15.10
CA LEU A 99 -14.18 2.72 14.60
C LEU A 99 -13.00 3.66 14.73
N THR A 100 -13.19 4.90 14.26
CA THR A 100 -12.19 5.96 14.35
C THR A 100 -11.93 6.33 15.82
N ASN A 101 -10.65 6.26 16.24
CA ASN A 101 -10.20 6.74 17.55
C ASN A 101 -9.45 8.08 17.46
N ALA A 102 -9.30 8.61 16.23
CA ALA A 102 -8.69 9.91 15.96
C ALA A 102 -9.65 11.08 16.25
N THR A 103 -9.07 12.24 16.59
CA THR A 103 -9.82 13.50 16.54
C THR A 103 -9.74 14.05 15.12
N LEU A 104 -10.86 14.08 14.40
CA LEU A 104 -10.87 14.57 13.02
C LEU A 104 -11.18 16.07 12.96
N LEU A 105 -10.45 16.80 12.11
CA LEU A 105 -10.79 18.14 11.69
C LEU A 105 -11.65 18.06 10.44
N SER A 106 -12.79 18.74 10.43
CA SER A 106 -13.54 19.01 9.21
C SER A 106 -12.65 19.85 8.27
N PRO A 107 -12.29 19.33 7.08
CA PRO A 107 -11.34 20.01 6.20
C PRO A 107 -11.82 21.39 5.75
N GLU A 108 -13.12 21.53 5.51
CA GLU A 108 -13.71 22.79 5.04
C GLU A 108 -13.98 23.76 6.20
N SER A 109 -14.58 23.27 7.29
CA SER A 109 -15.10 24.14 8.36
C SER A 109 -14.20 24.24 9.59
N SER A 110 -13.10 23.49 9.65
CA SER A 110 -12.19 23.45 10.80
C SER A 110 -12.81 22.96 12.12
N ARG A 111 -14.03 22.43 12.08
CA ARG A 111 -14.74 21.90 13.25
C ARG A 111 -14.14 20.56 13.68
N LEU A 112 -14.11 20.30 14.97
CA LEU A 112 -13.65 19.02 15.51
C LEU A 112 -14.78 17.98 15.50
N VAL A 113 -14.43 16.76 15.12
CA VAL A 113 -15.26 15.57 15.19
C VAL A 113 -14.50 14.53 16.00
N ALA A 114 -15.07 14.11 17.13
CA ALA A 114 -14.50 13.08 17.99
C ALA A 114 -15.60 12.32 18.74
N SER A 115 -15.24 11.14 19.23
CA SER A 115 -16.08 10.35 20.14
C SER A 115 -16.40 11.12 21.43
N ARG A 116 -17.56 10.82 22.04
CA ARG A 116 -18.05 11.51 23.24
C ARG A 116 -17.10 11.32 24.43
N ASP A 117 -16.97 12.38 25.23
CA ASP A 117 -16.21 12.34 26.48
C ASP A 117 -16.93 11.50 27.53
N ILE A 118 -16.17 10.77 28.34
CA ILE A 118 -16.72 9.87 29.37
C ILE A 118 -17.55 10.64 30.41
N GLU A 119 -17.18 11.88 30.73
CA GLU A 119 -17.91 12.74 31.68
C GLU A 119 -19.31 13.13 31.21
N THR A 120 -19.59 13.04 29.90
CA THR A 120 -20.91 13.34 29.31
C THR A 120 -21.85 12.14 29.28
N VAL A 121 -21.38 10.95 29.67
CA VAL A 121 -22.20 9.74 29.77
C VAL A 121 -23.00 9.81 31.06
N SER A 122 -24.34 9.83 30.94
CA SER A 122 -25.27 9.96 32.07
C SER A 122 -24.93 8.97 33.21
N PRO A 123 -24.79 9.43 34.47
CA PRO A 123 -24.38 8.60 35.60
C PRO A 123 -25.39 7.49 35.96
N SER A 124 -26.57 7.49 35.34
CA SER A 124 -27.65 6.53 35.60
C SER A 124 -27.42 5.15 34.94
N LYS A 125 -26.40 5.01 34.09
CA LYS A 125 -25.92 3.72 33.57
C LYS A 125 -24.40 3.69 33.68
N ALA A 126 -23.86 2.91 34.60
CA ALA A 126 -22.43 2.64 34.63
C ALA A 126 -21.99 2.17 33.23
N PRO A 127 -21.04 2.84 32.56
CA PRO A 127 -20.60 2.42 31.24
C PRO A 127 -20.00 1.01 31.36
N GLN A 128 -20.58 0.05 30.64
CA GLN A 128 -20.03 -1.31 30.52
C GLN A 128 -18.72 -1.36 29.72
N VAL A 129 -18.24 -0.21 29.24
CA VAL A 129 -17.06 -0.08 28.38
C VAL A 129 -15.85 0.30 29.24
N LYS A 130 -14.89 -0.61 29.35
CA LYS A 130 -13.62 -0.40 30.10
C LYS A 130 -12.52 0.27 29.27
N ILE A 131 -12.68 0.35 27.95
CA ILE A 131 -11.62 0.77 27.04
C ILE A 131 -11.80 2.26 26.69
N THR A 132 -10.73 3.01 26.90
CA THR A 132 -10.63 4.46 26.68
C THR A 132 -9.39 4.77 25.87
N THR A 133 -9.27 5.98 25.34
CA THR A 133 -8.06 6.43 24.63
C THR A 133 -6.78 6.32 25.48
N ASP A 134 -6.90 6.29 26.81
CA ASP A 134 -5.74 6.25 27.71
C ASP A 134 -5.21 4.83 27.94
N ASN A 135 -6.10 3.83 27.91
CA ASN A 135 -5.74 2.43 28.19
C ASN A 135 -5.80 1.53 26.94
N LEU A 136 -6.30 2.03 25.80
CA LEU A 136 -6.50 1.26 24.57
C LEU A 136 -5.23 0.51 24.12
N LEU A 137 -4.09 1.22 24.04
CA LEU A 137 -2.82 0.59 23.63
C LEU A 137 -2.39 -0.51 24.61
N LYS A 138 -2.54 -0.27 25.91
CA LYS A 138 -2.16 -1.25 26.94
C LYS A 138 -3.00 -2.52 26.80
N GLU A 139 -4.32 -2.38 26.71
CA GLU A 139 -5.25 -3.50 26.54
C GLU A 139 -4.96 -4.28 25.24
N ALA A 140 -4.64 -3.56 24.15
CA ALA A 140 -4.27 -4.16 22.89
C ALA A 140 -2.96 -4.96 22.97
N CYS A 141 -1.92 -4.41 23.61
CA CYS A 141 -0.66 -5.11 23.85
C CYS A 141 -0.86 -6.37 24.71
N ASP A 142 -1.62 -6.26 25.80
CA ASP A 142 -1.92 -7.39 26.70
C ASP A 142 -2.68 -8.49 25.95
N HIS A 143 -3.62 -8.12 25.08
CA HIS A 143 -4.33 -9.05 24.20
C HIS A 143 -3.38 -9.76 23.22
N LEU A 144 -2.52 -9.01 22.51
CA LEU A 144 -1.54 -9.59 21.58
C LEU A 144 -0.62 -10.61 22.26
N ILE A 145 -0.11 -10.30 23.46
CA ILE A 145 0.74 -11.21 24.24
C ILE A 145 -0.03 -12.46 24.68
N LYS A 146 -1.30 -12.28 25.09
CA LYS A 146 -2.16 -13.40 25.48
C LYS A 146 -2.47 -14.34 24.32
N VAL A 147 -2.66 -13.81 23.12
CA VAL A 147 -2.91 -14.59 21.90
C VAL A 147 -1.66 -15.35 21.47
N ASP A 148 -0.49 -14.71 21.51
CA ASP A 148 0.78 -15.33 21.14
C ASP A 148 1.95 -14.74 21.95
N ALA A 149 2.60 -15.58 22.76
CA ALA A 149 3.69 -15.17 23.64
C ALA A 149 4.90 -14.59 22.88
N ARG A 150 5.06 -14.89 21.58
CA ARG A 150 6.11 -14.30 20.73
C ARG A 150 5.97 -12.79 20.57
N MET A 151 4.79 -12.23 20.85
CA MET A 151 4.57 -10.78 20.81
C MET A 151 5.26 -10.05 21.96
N LYS A 152 5.52 -10.70 23.09
CA LYS A 152 6.11 -10.07 24.29
C LYS A 152 7.40 -9.29 24.02
N PRO A 153 8.45 -9.88 23.41
CA PRO A 153 9.68 -9.13 23.12
C PRO A 153 9.44 -7.97 22.14
N LEU A 154 8.49 -8.09 21.20
CA LEU A 154 8.18 -7.00 20.28
C LEU A 154 7.53 -5.82 21.02
N VAL A 155 6.60 -6.11 21.93
CA VAL A 155 5.92 -5.10 22.75
C VAL A 155 6.91 -4.38 23.68
N GLU A 156 7.82 -5.11 24.32
CA GLU A 156 8.82 -4.55 25.24
C GLU A 156 9.85 -3.68 24.51
N ASN A 157 10.24 -4.04 23.29
CA ASN A 157 11.28 -3.32 22.53
C ASN A 157 10.73 -2.18 21.66
N HIS A 158 9.43 -2.17 21.35
CA HIS A 158 8.86 -1.18 20.42
C HIS A 158 7.54 -0.58 20.94
N HIS A 159 7.63 0.68 21.39
CA HIS A 159 6.47 1.46 21.80
C HIS A 159 5.69 2.00 20.58
N CYS A 160 4.40 1.69 20.48
CA CYS A 160 3.55 2.16 19.40
C CYS A 160 2.94 3.54 19.70
N ARG A 161 3.65 4.61 19.29
CA ARG A 161 3.17 5.99 19.45
C ARG A 161 1.82 6.24 18.75
N VAL A 162 1.59 5.61 17.60
CA VAL A 162 0.38 5.84 16.78
C VAL A 162 -0.90 5.63 17.58
N PHE A 163 -0.95 4.58 18.38
CA PHE A 163 -2.11 4.20 19.20
C PHE A 163 -1.94 4.57 20.68
N SER A 164 -0.85 5.25 21.05
CA SER A 164 -0.67 5.75 22.42
C SER A 164 -1.66 6.89 22.71
N PRO A 165 -1.88 7.25 23.99
CA PRO A 165 -2.76 8.37 24.34
C PRO A 165 -2.37 9.66 23.62
N GLU A 166 -1.06 9.91 23.46
CA GLU A 166 -0.53 11.05 22.73
C GLU A 166 -0.86 10.98 21.22
N GLY A 167 -0.72 9.80 20.61
CA GLY A 167 -1.05 9.59 19.20
C GLY A 167 -2.54 9.71 18.89
N LEU A 168 -3.40 9.30 19.83
CA LEU A 168 -4.86 9.42 19.73
C LEU A 168 -5.37 10.84 20.03
N ALA A 169 -4.60 11.64 20.76
CA ALA A 169 -4.88 13.06 21.02
C ALA A 169 -4.53 13.97 19.82
N GLU A 170 -3.87 13.44 18.79
CA GLU A 170 -3.56 14.19 17.57
C GLU A 170 -4.85 14.57 16.81
N ARG A 171 -4.85 15.81 16.31
CA ARG A 171 -5.89 16.30 15.41
C ARG A 171 -5.48 15.97 13.98
N ILE A 172 -6.34 15.23 13.30
CA ILE A 172 -6.09 14.74 11.95
C ILE A 172 -7.04 15.45 10.99
N ASP A 173 -6.49 16.12 9.98
CA ASP A 173 -7.28 16.59 8.84
C ASP A 173 -7.29 15.48 7.76
N PRO A 174 -8.43 14.83 7.49
CA PRO A 174 -8.52 13.73 6.53
C PRO A 174 -8.08 14.12 5.12
N PHE A 175 -8.43 15.34 4.68
CA PHE A 175 -8.10 15.81 3.35
C PHE A 175 -6.60 16.05 3.21
N GLU A 176 -5.98 16.69 4.21
CA GLU A 176 -4.53 16.84 4.26
C GLU A 176 -3.82 15.49 4.21
N LYS A 177 -4.24 14.54 5.05
CA LYS A 177 -3.61 13.22 5.13
C LYS A 177 -3.70 12.48 3.80
N LEU A 178 -4.89 12.40 3.21
CA LEU A 178 -5.10 11.71 1.93
C LEU A 178 -4.39 12.40 0.76
N SER A 179 -4.40 13.73 0.71
CA SER A 179 -3.70 14.50 -0.32
C SER A 179 -2.20 14.34 -0.21
N SER A 180 -1.66 14.46 1.00
CA SER A 180 -0.25 14.21 1.26
C SER A 180 0.10 12.76 0.89
N GLY A 181 -0.81 11.81 1.19
CA GLY A 181 -0.95 10.44 0.64
C GLY A 181 -0.52 10.34 -0.82
N ILE A 182 -1.29 11.01 -1.66
CA ILE A 182 -1.13 11.02 -3.11
C ILE A 182 0.19 11.69 -3.52
N ILE A 183 0.60 12.76 -2.83
CA ILE A 183 1.85 13.49 -3.12
C ILE A 183 3.07 12.58 -3.02
N SER A 184 3.17 11.73 -1.99
CA SER A 184 4.37 10.91 -1.78
C SER A 184 4.42 9.61 -2.58
N GLN A 185 3.34 9.23 -3.28
CA GLN A 185 3.33 8.01 -4.08
C GLN A 185 4.49 7.98 -5.09
N GLN A 186 5.27 6.89 -5.11
CA GLN A 186 6.35 6.66 -6.09
C GLN A 186 7.45 7.73 -6.13
N VAL A 187 7.68 8.47 -5.04
CA VAL A 187 8.79 9.43 -4.90
C VAL A 187 9.51 9.24 -3.58
N SER A 188 10.71 9.79 -3.42
CA SER A 188 11.42 9.79 -2.13
C SER A 188 10.74 10.71 -1.12
N GLY A 189 10.96 10.48 0.18
CA GLY A 189 10.43 11.36 1.23
C GLY A 189 10.90 12.81 1.09
N ALA A 190 12.16 13.04 0.68
CA ALA A 190 12.67 14.37 0.42
C ALA A 190 11.96 15.06 -0.76
N ALA A 191 11.69 14.31 -1.84
CA ALA A 191 10.94 14.83 -2.98
C ALA A 191 9.49 15.14 -2.60
N ALA A 192 8.83 14.25 -1.86
CA ALA A 192 7.49 14.46 -1.35
C ALA A 192 7.39 15.73 -0.49
N LYS A 193 8.31 15.92 0.45
CA LYS A 193 8.39 17.13 1.28
C LYS A 193 8.57 18.39 0.45
N SER A 194 9.44 18.35 -0.57
CA SER A 194 9.65 19.48 -1.47
C SER A 194 8.39 19.81 -2.28
N ILE A 195 7.69 18.79 -2.81
CA ILE A 195 6.45 18.97 -3.57
C ILE A 195 5.34 19.50 -2.67
N LYS A 196 5.16 18.95 -1.45
CA LYS A 196 4.16 19.43 -0.50
C LYS A 196 4.42 20.89 -0.10
N ALA A 197 5.67 21.25 0.19
CA ALA A 197 6.02 22.64 0.47
C ALA A 197 5.63 23.57 -0.69
N LYS A 198 6.02 23.25 -1.93
CA LYS A 198 5.63 24.04 -3.12
C LYS A 198 4.12 24.05 -3.34
N PHE A 199 3.42 22.96 -3.06
CA PHE A 199 1.97 22.89 -3.16
C PHE A 199 1.30 23.87 -2.20
N LEU A 200 1.77 23.95 -0.95
CA LEU A 200 1.26 24.91 0.03
C LEU A 200 1.47 26.36 -0.44
N THR A 201 2.62 26.68 -1.06
CA THR A 201 2.89 28.03 -1.59
C THR A 201 1.91 28.50 -2.66
N LEU A 202 1.15 27.59 -3.31
CA LEU A 202 0.11 27.96 -4.28
C LEU A 202 -1.12 28.61 -3.63
N PHE A 203 -1.25 28.49 -2.31
CA PHE A 203 -2.39 28.94 -1.51
C PHE A 203 -1.98 29.91 -0.40
N GLU A 204 -0.70 30.27 -0.33
CA GLU A 204 -0.17 31.20 0.68
C GLU A 204 -0.58 32.64 0.35
N GLU A 205 -1.58 33.16 1.07
CA GLU A 205 -1.76 34.62 1.26
C GLU A 205 -1.22 35.09 2.62
N GLN A 206 -0.90 34.18 3.56
CA GLN A 206 -0.31 34.52 4.87
C GLN A 206 0.78 33.52 5.30
N PRO A 207 1.82 33.95 6.04
CA PRO A 207 2.84 33.05 6.59
C PRO A 207 2.30 32.19 7.75
N GLY A 208 2.60 30.88 7.75
CA GLY A 208 2.27 29.93 8.83
C GLY A 208 1.01 29.08 8.61
N VAL A 209 0.55 28.97 7.36
CA VAL A 209 -0.79 28.50 7.01
C VAL A 209 -0.93 26.98 7.01
N ARG A 210 -2.06 26.55 7.60
CA ARG A 210 -2.63 25.20 7.58
C ARG A 210 -2.80 24.68 6.15
N PHE A 211 -2.88 23.36 5.96
CA PHE A 211 -3.21 22.77 4.65
C PHE A 211 -4.46 23.45 4.03
N PRO A 212 -4.47 23.74 2.71
CA PRO A 212 -5.56 24.49 2.07
C PRO A 212 -6.90 23.78 2.19
N HIS A 213 -7.98 24.57 2.26
CA HIS A 213 -9.33 24.03 2.24
C HIS A 213 -9.60 23.29 0.92
N PRO A 214 -10.39 22.20 0.93
CA PRO A 214 -10.79 21.50 -0.28
C PRO A 214 -11.37 22.42 -1.36
N SER A 215 -12.22 23.39 -0.99
CA SER A 215 -12.77 24.36 -1.94
C SER A 215 -11.71 25.19 -2.67
N GLN A 216 -10.64 25.59 -1.99
CA GLN A 216 -9.53 26.34 -2.57
C GLN A 216 -8.76 25.49 -3.58
N VAL A 217 -8.49 24.22 -3.25
CA VAL A 217 -7.79 23.29 -4.13
C VAL A 217 -8.65 22.93 -5.35
N ALA A 218 -9.96 22.76 -5.16
CA ALA A 218 -10.91 22.47 -6.23
C ALA A 218 -11.03 23.61 -7.26
N ALA A 219 -10.82 24.87 -6.82
CA ALA A 219 -10.86 26.04 -7.68
C ALA A 219 -9.62 26.23 -8.57
N LYS A 220 -8.48 25.59 -8.24
CA LYS A 220 -7.25 25.67 -9.04
C LYS A 220 -7.35 24.82 -10.31
N SER A 221 -6.78 25.32 -11.40
CA SER A 221 -6.59 24.53 -12.62
C SER A 221 -5.55 23.41 -12.40
N ILE A 222 -5.60 22.36 -13.22
CA ILE A 222 -4.60 21.28 -13.15
C ILE A 222 -3.20 21.81 -13.48
N GLU A 223 -3.12 22.75 -14.41
CA GLU A 223 -1.90 23.43 -14.85
C GLU A 223 -1.24 24.17 -13.69
N GLU A 224 -2.01 24.93 -12.89
CA GLU A 224 -1.52 25.59 -11.69
C GLU A 224 -1.01 24.59 -10.64
N LEU A 225 -1.79 23.55 -10.32
CA LEU A 225 -1.39 22.54 -9.33
C LEU A 225 -0.08 21.85 -9.70
N ARG A 226 0.16 21.63 -10.99
CA ARG A 226 1.39 21.02 -11.48
C ARG A 226 2.63 21.89 -11.31
N THR A 227 2.48 23.21 -11.20
CA THR A 227 3.62 24.11 -10.94
C THR A 227 4.34 23.79 -9.62
N ALA A 228 3.65 23.14 -8.67
CA ALA A 228 4.24 22.63 -7.43
C ALA A 228 5.12 21.38 -7.61
N GLY A 229 5.20 20.80 -8.81
CA GLY A 229 5.95 19.57 -9.08
C GLY A 229 5.09 18.30 -9.03
N LEU A 230 3.77 18.43 -9.02
CA LEU A 230 2.86 17.30 -9.18
C LEU A 230 2.87 16.76 -10.62
N SER A 231 2.74 15.44 -10.77
CA SER A 231 2.43 14.86 -12.08
C SER A 231 0.99 15.17 -12.48
N GLN A 232 0.65 15.02 -13.77
CA GLN A 232 -0.72 15.18 -14.27
C GLN A 232 -1.73 14.42 -13.41
N ARG A 233 -1.47 13.11 -13.23
CA ARG A 233 -2.36 12.22 -12.50
C ARG A 233 -2.51 12.65 -11.05
N LYS A 234 -1.43 12.98 -10.36
CA LYS A 234 -1.50 13.42 -8.95
C LYS A 234 -2.29 14.71 -8.79
N ALA A 235 -2.09 15.68 -9.68
CA ALA A 235 -2.87 16.92 -9.69
C ALA A 235 -4.37 16.64 -9.88
N GLU A 236 -4.74 15.79 -10.85
CA GLU A 236 -6.13 15.43 -11.07
C GLU A 236 -6.73 14.62 -9.90
N TYR A 237 -5.96 13.76 -9.24
CA TYR A 237 -6.41 12.98 -8.09
C TYR A 237 -6.67 13.87 -6.88
N ILE A 238 -5.74 14.78 -6.59
CA ILE A 238 -5.87 15.74 -5.47
C ILE A 238 -7.05 16.68 -5.74
N LYS A 239 -7.19 17.21 -6.96
CA LYS A 239 -8.34 18.06 -7.33
C LYS A 239 -9.67 17.31 -7.21
N GLY A 240 -9.76 16.08 -7.72
CA GLY A 240 -10.98 15.27 -7.59
C GLY A 240 -11.31 14.90 -6.14
N LEU A 241 -10.29 14.63 -5.31
CA LEU A 241 -10.48 14.43 -3.87
C LEU A 241 -11.00 15.71 -3.21
N ALA A 242 -10.46 16.87 -3.58
CA ALA A 242 -10.87 18.17 -3.06
C ALA A 242 -12.34 18.47 -3.41
N GLU A 243 -12.76 18.20 -4.65
CA GLU A 243 -14.15 18.34 -5.10
C GLU A 243 -15.12 17.47 -4.28
N LYS A 244 -14.74 16.24 -3.93
CA LYS A 244 -15.55 15.34 -3.10
C LYS A 244 -15.69 15.83 -1.66
N PHE A 245 -14.65 16.43 -1.09
CA PHE A 245 -14.74 17.04 0.24
C PHE A 245 -15.53 18.36 0.21
N ALA A 246 -15.30 19.20 -0.81
CA ALA A 246 -15.99 20.48 -0.96
C ALA A 246 -17.50 20.32 -1.19
N SER A 247 -17.91 19.27 -1.91
CA SER A 247 -19.34 18.92 -2.12
C SER A 247 -19.99 18.22 -0.92
N GLY A 248 -19.20 17.80 0.08
CA GLY A 248 -19.68 17.06 1.25
C GLY A 248 -19.89 15.56 1.04
N GLU A 249 -19.64 15.03 -0.17
CA GLU A 249 -19.69 13.58 -0.46
C GLU A 249 -18.75 12.79 0.48
N LEU A 250 -17.56 13.37 0.72
CA LEU A 250 -16.65 12.97 1.78
C LEU A 250 -16.62 14.05 2.85
N ASN A 251 -16.73 13.67 4.12
CA ASN A 251 -16.62 14.62 5.23
C ASN A 251 -16.11 13.90 6.50
N ALA A 252 -15.61 14.69 7.46
CA ALA A 252 -15.02 14.16 8.69
C ALA A 252 -16.02 13.35 9.53
N GLN A 253 -17.29 13.76 9.59
CA GLN A 253 -18.32 13.04 10.36
C GLN A 253 -18.55 11.65 9.79
N MET A 254 -18.71 11.55 8.47
CA MET A 254 -18.88 10.29 7.77
C MET A 254 -17.68 9.36 8.01
N LEU A 255 -16.44 9.85 7.86
CA LEU A 255 -15.23 9.04 8.09
C LEU A 255 -15.07 8.61 9.56
N HIS A 256 -15.60 9.40 10.50
CA HIS A 256 -15.58 9.07 11.92
C HIS A 256 -16.55 7.92 12.24
N ASP A 257 -17.79 8.01 11.74
CA ASP A 257 -18.89 7.12 12.15
C ASP A 257 -19.05 5.86 11.30
N ALA A 258 -18.60 5.89 10.04
CA ALA A 258 -18.79 4.81 9.08
C ALA A 258 -18.06 3.51 9.47
N SER A 259 -18.55 2.36 9.00
CA SER A 259 -17.86 1.07 9.18
C SER A 259 -16.55 1.01 8.38
N ASP A 260 -15.71 0.00 8.64
CA ASP A 260 -14.48 -0.20 7.86
C ASP A 260 -14.80 -0.42 6.38
N GLU A 261 -15.85 -1.20 6.09
CA GLU A 261 -16.31 -1.51 4.73
C GLU A 261 -16.76 -0.24 3.99
N GLU A 262 -17.55 0.61 4.64
CA GLU A 262 -18.05 1.86 4.06
C GLU A 262 -16.90 2.85 3.77
N VAL A 263 -15.94 2.96 4.69
CA VAL A 263 -14.74 3.79 4.48
C VAL A 263 -13.93 3.27 3.30
N MET A 264 -13.73 1.95 3.23
CA MET A 264 -13.00 1.31 2.14
C MET A 264 -13.68 1.55 0.79
N GLU A 265 -14.99 1.32 0.69
CA GLU A 265 -15.77 1.53 -0.53
C GLU A 265 -15.66 2.98 -1.03
N LYS A 266 -15.96 3.95 -0.15
CA LYS A 266 -15.98 5.37 -0.52
C LYS A 266 -14.61 5.91 -0.92
N LEU A 267 -13.56 5.53 -0.20
CA LEU A 267 -12.22 6.04 -0.48
C LEU A 267 -11.57 5.35 -1.68
N ILE A 268 -11.80 4.05 -1.91
CA ILE A 268 -11.30 3.35 -3.11
C ILE A 268 -11.97 3.89 -4.40
N ALA A 269 -13.21 4.36 -4.31
CA ALA A 269 -13.89 5.03 -5.43
C ALA A 269 -13.20 6.34 -5.84
N VAL A 270 -12.36 6.93 -4.98
CA VAL A 270 -11.57 8.11 -5.34
C VAL A 270 -10.38 7.69 -6.19
N ARG A 271 -10.34 8.20 -7.42
CA ARG A 271 -9.24 7.94 -8.35
C ARG A 271 -7.90 8.38 -7.73
N GLY A 272 -6.94 7.47 -7.67
CA GLY A 272 -5.63 7.71 -7.04
C GLY A 272 -5.47 7.09 -5.65
N LEU A 273 -6.56 6.61 -5.04
CA LEU A 273 -6.53 5.85 -3.80
C LEU A 273 -6.79 4.37 -4.09
N GLY A 274 -5.77 3.54 -3.89
CA GLY A 274 -5.91 2.09 -3.95
C GLY A 274 -6.20 1.48 -2.58
N LYS A 275 -6.62 0.21 -2.56
CA LYS A 275 -6.91 -0.57 -1.34
C LYS A 275 -5.85 -0.37 -0.25
N TRP A 276 -4.57 -0.58 -0.57
CA TRP A 276 -3.47 -0.42 0.37
C TRP A 276 -3.40 1.00 0.96
N SER A 277 -3.55 2.05 0.15
CA SER A 277 -3.51 3.44 0.63
C SER A 277 -4.67 3.74 1.58
N VAL A 278 -5.85 3.18 1.32
CA VAL A 278 -7.00 3.35 2.21
C VAL A 278 -6.81 2.56 3.51
N GLU A 279 -6.25 1.36 3.47
CA GLU A 279 -5.90 0.59 4.68
C GLU A 279 -4.88 1.36 5.55
N MET A 280 -3.86 1.97 4.94
CA MET A 280 -2.90 2.80 5.67
C MET A 280 -3.57 4.05 6.26
N PHE A 281 -4.47 4.70 5.51
CA PHE A 281 -5.23 5.83 6.02
C PHE A 281 -6.17 5.43 7.17
N ALA A 282 -6.86 4.29 7.09
CA ALA A 282 -7.71 3.79 8.15
C ALA A 282 -6.92 3.47 9.42
N CYS A 283 -5.75 2.84 9.27
CA CYS A 283 -4.85 2.52 10.39
C CYS A 283 -4.22 3.76 11.02
N PHE A 284 -3.59 4.65 10.24
CA PHE A 284 -2.77 5.74 10.77
C PHE A 284 -3.47 7.10 10.81
N GLY A 285 -4.37 7.36 9.88
CA GLY A 285 -5.18 8.58 9.81
C GLY A 285 -6.40 8.51 10.73
N LEU A 286 -7.20 7.45 10.59
CA LEU A 286 -8.41 7.24 11.41
C LEU A 286 -8.12 6.54 12.74
N LYS A 287 -6.90 6.02 12.94
CA LYS A 287 -6.48 5.32 14.17
C LYS A 287 -7.40 4.12 14.48
N ARG A 288 -7.85 3.41 13.44
CA ARG A 288 -8.65 2.18 13.58
C ARG A 288 -7.73 1.02 13.92
N MET A 289 -8.11 0.23 14.92
CA MET A 289 -7.24 -0.81 15.46
C MET A 289 -7.44 -2.19 14.85
N ASP A 290 -8.50 -2.41 14.06
CA ASP A 290 -8.81 -3.73 13.50
C ASP A 290 -8.67 -3.83 11.97
N VAL A 291 -7.79 -3.01 11.38
CA VAL A 291 -7.48 -3.01 9.94
C VAL A 291 -6.25 -3.89 9.66
N PHE A 292 -6.26 -4.62 8.55
CA PHE A 292 -5.13 -5.48 8.19
C PHE A 292 -4.87 -5.50 6.68
N SER A 293 -3.63 -5.22 6.27
CA SER A 293 -3.24 -5.21 4.85
C SER A 293 -2.57 -6.52 4.43
N LEU A 294 -3.32 -7.39 3.77
CA LEU A 294 -2.79 -8.62 3.18
C LEU A 294 -1.81 -8.36 2.03
N GLY A 295 -2.00 -7.23 1.33
CA GLY A 295 -1.20 -6.87 0.16
C GLY A 295 0.14 -6.20 0.50
N ASP A 296 0.37 -5.82 1.76
CA ASP A 296 1.59 -5.13 2.17
C ASP A 296 2.78 -6.11 2.24
N LEU A 297 3.81 -5.85 1.43
CA LEU A 297 4.99 -6.71 1.33
C LEU A 297 5.86 -6.67 2.60
N GLY A 298 5.87 -5.53 3.31
CA GLY A 298 6.57 -5.40 4.58
C GLY A 298 5.90 -6.23 5.66
N VAL A 299 4.57 -6.19 5.75
CA VAL A 299 3.77 -7.04 6.65
C VAL A 299 3.93 -8.51 6.29
N GLN A 300 3.83 -8.88 5.01
CA GLN A 300 4.06 -10.25 4.55
C GLN A 300 5.42 -10.79 4.99
N ARG A 301 6.48 -9.99 4.81
CA ARG A 301 7.84 -10.35 5.23
C ARG A 301 7.91 -10.49 6.75
N GLY A 302 7.40 -9.51 7.49
CA GLY A 302 7.38 -9.50 8.94
C GLY A 302 6.65 -10.68 9.55
N MET A 303 5.47 -11.02 9.02
CA MET A 303 4.73 -12.18 9.49
C MET A 303 5.44 -13.49 9.14
N ALA A 304 6.08 -13.60 7.96
CA ALA A 304 6.84 -14.79 7.60
C ALA A 304 8.01 -15.02 8.57
N ALA A 305 8.72 -13.96 8.94
CA ALA A 305 9.78 -13.99 9.95
C ALA A 305 9.22 -14.33 11.34
N PHE A 306 8.08 -13.74 11.72
CA PHE A 306 7.40 -14.00 12.99
C PHE A 306 7.01 -15.47 13.18
N VAL A 307 6.65 -16.18 12.11
CA VAL A 307 6.38 -17.63 12.14
C VAL A 307 7.62 -18.50 11.92
N GLY A 308 8.82 -17.91 11.91
CA GLY A 308 10.10 -18.62 11.82
C GLY A 308 10.49 -19.08 10.42
N ARG A 309 9.92 -18.48 9.35
CA ARG A 309 10.36 -18.78 7.96
C ARG A 309 11.66 -18.08 7.65
N ASP A 310 12.55 -18.79 6.95
CA ASP A 310 13.81 -18.24 6.44
C ASP A 310 13.54 -17.30 5.24
N ILE A 311 13.58 -15.99 5.51
CA ILE A 311 13.31 -14.94 4.51
C ILE A 311 14.33 -14.96 3.36
N ALA A 312 15.59 -15.31 3.63
CA ALA A 312 16.64 -15.33 2.60
C ALA A 312 16.34 -16.40 1.54
N LYS A 313 15.86 -17.57 1.96
CA LYS A 313 15.44 -18.64 1.04
C LYS A 313 14.20 -18.28 0.23
N LEU A 314 13.29 -17.47 0.79
CA LEU A 314 12.08 -17.02 0.09
C LEU A 314 12.35 -15.98 -1.01
N LYS A 315 13.42 -15.17 -0.87
CA LYS A 315 13.85 -14.20 -1.90
C LYS A 315 14.41 -14.87 -3.17
N SER A 316 14.94 -16.10 -3.06
CA SER A 316 15.68 -16.77 -4.13
C SER A 316 14.80 -17.52 -5.15
N LYS A 317 13.51 -17.74 -4.86
CA LYS A 317 12.60 -18.38 -5.82
C LYS A 317 12.04 -17.31 -6.76
N GLY A 318 12.68 -17.15 -7.93
CA GLY A 318 12.45 -16.09 -8.93
C GLY A 318 11.04 -15.98 -9.52
N GLY A 319 10.04 -15.65 -8.71
CA GLY A 319 8.69 -15.30 -9.11
C GLY A 319 7.98 -14.54 -7.97
N LYS A 320 7.23 -13.49 -8.32
CA LYS A 320 6.41 -12.59 -7.47
C LYS A 320 6.68 -12.72 -5.96
N PHE A 321 7.38 -11.75 -5.37
CA PHE A 321 7.62 -11.62 -3.93
C PHE A 321 6.35 -11.90 -3.12
N LYS A 322 6.21 -13.13 -2.61
CA LYS A 322 5.10 -13.56 -1.76
C LYS A 322 5.70 -14.36 -0.63
N TYR A 323 5.89 -13.70 0.50
CA TYR A 323 6.53 -14.29 1.68
C TYR A 323 5.58 -15.26 2.41
N MET A 324 4.28 -15.03 2.28
CA MET A 324 3.23 -15.85 2.88
C MET A 324 1.95 -15.83 2.04
N SER A 325 1.16 -16.90 2.12
CA SER A 325 -0.12 -17.00 1.44
C SER A 325 -1.14 -16.04 2.08
N GLU A 326 -2.09 -15.52 1.29
CA GLU A 326 -3.15 -14.64 1.84
C GLU A 326 -4.03 -15.39 2.84
N GLN A 327 -4.24 -16.70 2.62
CA GLN A 327 -4.97 -17.56 3.54
C GLN A 327 -4.22 -17.68 4.88
N ASP A 328 -2.93 -18.02 4.87
CA ASP A 328 -2.10 -18.13 6.07
C ASP A 328 -2.09 -16.80 6.84
N MET A 329 -1.95 -15.67 6.12
CA MET A 329 -1.99 -14.33 6.72
C MET A 329 -3.34 -14.03 7.36
N THR A 330 -4.43 -14.41 6.70
CA THR A 330 -5.79 -14.19 7.20
C THR A 330 -6.04 -15.02 8.46
N GLU A 331 -5.72 -16.31 8.42
CA GLU A 331 -5.87 -17.22 9.56
C GLU A 331 -5.03 -16.78 10.77
N LEU A 332 -3.80 -16.31 10.55
CA LEU A 332 -2.94 -15.83 11.63
C LEU A 332 -3.43 -14.47 12.17
N SER A 333 -3.69 -13.50 11.29
CA SER A 333 -4.10 -12.15 11.71
C SER A 333 -5.46 -12.14 12.41
N ASN A 334 -6.40 -13.01 12.03
CA ASN A 334 -7.72 -13.09 12.66
C ASN A 334 -7.65 -13.40 14.17
N LYS A 335 -6.61 -14.10 14.63
CA LYS A 335 -6.41 -14.38 16.07
C LYS A 335 -6.16 -13.12 16.88
N PHE A 336 -5.67 -12.06 16.25
CA PHE A 336 -5.34 -10.79 16.87
C PHE A 336 -6.47 -9.75 16.75
N SER A 337 -7.63 -10.10 16.20
CA SER A 337 -8.81 -9.22 16.24
C SER A 337 -9.28 -9.07 17.70
N PRO A 338 -9.60 -7.84 18.16
CA PRO A 338 -9.88 -6.64 17.37
C PRO A 338 -8.71 -5.64 17.24
N TYR A 339 -7.46 -6.10 17.34
CA TYR A 339 -6.25 -5.28 17.34
C TYR A 339 -5.29 -5.61 16.19
N ARG A 340 -5.83 -6.01 15.03
CA ARG A 340 -5.05 -6.39 13.85
C ARG A 340 -4.14 -5.28 13.34
N SER A 341 -4.51 -4.01 13.46
CA SER A 341 -3.65 -2.88 13.08
C SER A 341 -2.40 -2.80 13.94
N LEU A 342 -2.50 -3.07 15.26
CA LEU A 342 -1.35 -3.10 16.14
C LEU A 342 -0.46 -4.31 15.86
N PHE A 343 -1.06 -5.48 15.60
CA PHE A 343 -0.31 -6.65 15.16
C PHE A 343 0.45 -6.36 13.85
N MET A 344 -0.23 -5.80 12.85
CA MET A 344 0.36 -5.35 11.58
C MET A 344 1.53 -4.38 11.81
N TRP A 345 1.35 -3.42 12.72
CA TRP A 345 2.38 -2.45 13.08
C TRP A 345 3.66 -3.13 13.58
N TYR A 346 3.53 -4.13 14.47
CA TYR A 346 4.66 -4.91 14.96
C TYR A 346 5.33 -5.75 13.87
N MET A 347 4.58 -6.29 12.91
CA MET A 347 5.17 -7.09 11.82
C MET A 347 6.20 -6.29 11.02
N TRP A 348 5.98 -4.98 10.83
CA TRP A 348 7.01 -4.16 10.20
C TRP A 348 8.30 -4.06 11.05
N ARG A 349 8.23 -4.12 12.39
CA ARG A 349 9.42 -4.05 13.27
C ARG A 349 10.20 -5.36 13.39
N VAL A 350 9.58 -6.50 13.09
CA VAL A 350 10.25 -7.83 13.18
C VAL A 350 11.55 -7.88 12.37
N GLU A 351 11.62 -7.16 11.25
CA GLU A 351 12.76 -7.15 10.32
C GLU A 351 13.29 -5.72 10.05
N GLU A 352 13.15 -4.81 11.02
CA GLU A 352 13.54 -3.39 10.89
C GLU A 352 13.03 -2.74 9.58
N THR A 353 11.77 -2.99 9.22
CA THR A 353 11.17 -2.22 8.12
C THR A 353 11.10 -0.77 8.57
N ASP A 354 11.76 0.15 7.85
CA ASP A 354 11.65 1.58 8.16
C ASP A 354 10.20 2.03 8.06
N ILE A 355 9.72 2.51 9.20
CA ILE A 355 8.33 2.78 9.55
C ILE A 355 8.17 4.18 10.10
N SER A 356 9.28 4.91 10.25
CA SER A 356 9.30 6.32 10.68
C SER A 356 8.49 7.22 9.75
N THR A 357 8.22 6.75 8.53
CA THR A 357 7.43 7.44 7.51
C THR A 357 5.92 7.20 7.62
N MET A 358 5.48 6.23 8.43
CA MET A 358 4.08 5.87 8.67
C MET A 358 3.54 6.37 10.03
N GLU A 359 4.44 6.58 10.99
CA GLU A 359 4.16 7.14 12.33
C GLU A 359 4.04 8.67 12.33
#